data_AF-A0A6G3XDG0-F1
#
_entry.id   AF-A0A6G3XDG0-F1
#
_cell.length_a   1.000
_cell.length_b   1.000
_cell.length_c   1.000
_cell.angle_alpha   90.00
_cell.angle_beta   90.00
_cell.angle_gamma   90.00
#
_symmetry.space_group_name_H-M   'P 1'
#
loop_
_entity.id
_entity.type
_entity.pdbx_description
1 polymer ?
#
loop_
_entity_poly.entity_id
_entity_poly.type
_entity_poly.pdbx_seq_one_letter_code
_entity_poly.pdbx_strand_id
1 'polypeptide(L)' 'VAVYDSGEDVVGGQTVPYIVMELVEGRTIRDLLLTAEAPPPEQALIIVSGVLEALAYSHQHGIVHRD' A
#
# COMPACT_ATOMS: atom_id res chain seq x y z
N VAL A 1 -0.83 0.69 7.21
CA VAL A 1 -2.18 0.68 6.62
C VAL A 1 -2.97 -0.43 7.27
N ALA A 2 -4.07 -0.09 7.93
CA ALA A 2 -4.98 -1.08 8.50
C ALA A 2 -6.07 -1.48 7.49
N VAL A 3 -6.40 -2.77 7.45
CA VAL A 3 -7.64 -3.27 6.82
C VAL A 3 -8.67 -3.43 7.93
N TYR A 4 -9.84 -2.83 7.76
CA TYR A 4 -10.91 -2.85 8.75
C TYR A 4 -11.95 -3.92 8.47
N ASP A 5 -12.30 -4.11 7.20
CA ASP A 5 -13.32 -5.08 6.79
C ASP A 5 -13.11 -5.51 5.34
N SER A 6 -13.75 -6.61 4.94
CA SER A 6 -13.83 -7.09 3.57
C SER A 6 -15.19 -7.75 3.34
N GLY A 7 -15.74 -7.58 2.14
CA GLY A 7 -17.06 -8.13 1.84
C GLY A 7 -17.32 -8.25 0.35
N GLU A 8 -18.57 -8.52 0.02
CA GLU A 8 -19.06 -8.64 -1.35
C GLU A 8 -20.36 -7.83 -1.50
N ASP A 9 -20.56 -7.24 -2.67
CA ASP A 9 -21.81 -6.54 -3.02
C ASP A 9 -22.28 -6.90 -4.44
N VAL A 10 -23.55 -6.70 -4.75
CA VAL A 10 -24.13 -6.98 -6.07
C VAL A 10 -24.19 -5.70 -6.90
N VAL A 11 -23.31 -5.59 -7.90
CA VAL A 11 -23.26 -4.47 -8.84
C VAL A 11 -23.60 -4.97 -10.23
N GLY A 12 -24.70 -4.46 -10.81
CA GLY A 12 -25.12 -4.86 -12.17
C GLY A 12 -25.49 -6.35 -12.29
N GLY A 13 -25.95 -6.97 -11.20
CA GLY A 13 -26.30 -8.40 -11.16
C GLY A 13 -25.11 -9.35 -10.98
N GLN A 14 -23.90 -8.83 -10.75
CA GLN A 14 -22.71 -9.62 -10.45
C GLN A 14 -22.22 -9.36 -9.02
N THR A 15 -21.74 -10.40 -8.35
CA THR A 15 -21.07 -10.29 -7.06
C THR A 15 -19.66 -9.71 -7.24
N VAL A 16 -19.36 -8.62 -6.55
CA VAL A 16 -18.07 -7.90 -6.62
C VAL A 16 -17.47 -7.81 -5.23
N PRO A 17 -16.22 -8.28 -5.01
CA PRO A 17 -15.54 -8.15 -3.73
C PRO A 17 -15.06 -6.72 -3.48
N TYR A 18 -15.06 -6.30 -2.23
CA TYR A 18 -14.48 -5.03 -1.78
C TYR A 18 -13.71 -5.18 -0.47
N ILE A 19 -12.84 -4.21 -0.19
CA ILE A 19 -12.07 -4.11 1.05
C ILE A 19 -12.25 -2.71 1.60
N VAL A 20 -12.48 -2.61 2.91
CA VAL A 20 -12.49 -1.37 3.67
C VAL A 20 -11.16 -1.24 4.40
N MET A 21 -10.45 -0.16 4.13
CA MET A 21 -9.12 0.08 4.71
C MET A 21 -8.94 1.55 5.08
N GLU A 22 -7.87 1.80 5.82
CA GLU A 22 -7.41 3.14 6.16
C GLU A 22 -7.23 4.01 4.92
N LEU A 23 -7.88 5.18 4.91
CA LEU A 23 -7.64 6.22 3.92
C LEU A 23 -6.33 6.94 4.25
N VAL A 24 -5.29 6.69 3.45
CA VAL A 24 -4.02 7.39 3.58
C VAL A 24 -4.07 8.69 2.77
N GLU A 25 -4.14 9.83 3.45
CA GLU A 25 -4.03 11.14 2.81
C GLU A 25 -2.59 11.38 2.34
N GLY A 26 -2.40 11.71 1.07
CA GLY A 26 -1.09 11.97 0.52
C GLY A 26 -0.96 11.59 -0.95
N ARG A 27 0.27 11.32 -1.37
CA ARG A 27 0.61 10.93 -2.75
C ARG A 27 1.28 9.56 -2.74
N THR A 28 1.08 8.79 -3.80
CA THR A 28 1.81 7.54 -3.96
C THR A 28 3.30 7.82 -4.23
N ILE A 29 4.17 6.85 -3.91
CA ILE A 29 5.60 6.95 -4.28
C ILE A 29 5.74 7.06 -5.81
N ARG A 30 4.87 6.38 -6.57
CA ARG A 30 4.80 6.52 -8.03
C ARG A 30 4.59 7.98 -8.44
N ASP A 31 3.62 8.66 -7.86
CA ASP A 31 3.34 10.07 -8.19
C ASP A 31 4.50 10.97 -7.79
N LEU A 32 5.14 10.71 -6.64
CA LEU A 32 6.34 11.42 -6.21
C LEU A 32 7.44 11.31 -7.27
N LEU A 33 7.71 10.11 -7.78
CA LEU A 33 8.77 9.86 -8.77
C LEU A 33 8.45 10.40 -10.16
N LEU A 34 7.18 10.46 -10.56
CA LEU A 34 6.77 10.93 -11.89
C LEU A 34 6.62 12.45 -11.99
N THR A 35 6.38 13.14 -10.88
CA THR A 35 6.05 14.58 -10.89
C THR A 35 7.10 15.48 -10.23
N ALA A 36 8.04 14.90 -9.48
CA ALA A 36 9.14 15.62 -8.88
C ALA A 36 10.48 15.11 -9.42
N GLU A 37 11.54 15.91 -9.28
CA GLU A 37 12.89 15.33 -9.28
C GLU A 37 12.95 14.28 -8.15
N ALA A 38 13.67 13.19 -8.40
CA ALA A 38 13.77 12.07 -7.45
C ALA A 38 14.03 12.58 -6.03
N PRO A 39 13.39 11.99 -4.99
CA PRO A 39 13.55 12.49 -3.63
C PRO A 39 15.03 12.50 -3.25
N PRO A 40 15.49 13.50 -2.48
CA PRO A 40 16.86 13.54 -2.02
C PRO A 40 17.20 12.24 -1.25
N PRO A 41 18.47 11.82 -1.23
CA PRO A 41 18.86 10.52 -0.69
C PRO A 41 18.34 10.23 0.72
N GLU A 42 18.31 11.24 1.59
CA GLU A 42 17.78 11.12 2.95
C GLU A 42 16.30 10.73 2.97
N GLN A 43 15.48 11.34 2.11
CA GLN A 43 14.06 11.03 2.01
C GLN A 43 13.83 9.67 1.36
N ALA A 44 14.64 9.30 0.36
CA ALA A 44 14.62 7.97 -0.23
C ALA A 44 14.92 6.88 0.81
N LEU A 45 15.91 7.10 1.69
CA LEU A 45 16.24 6.16 2.77
C LEU A 45 15.10 5.98 3.77
N ILE A 46 14.41 7.06 4.14
CA ILE A 46 13.24 6.98 5.04
C ILE A 46 12.14 6.12 4.40
N ILE A 47 11.82 6.36 3.13
CA ILE A 47 10.79 5.61 2.39
C ILE A 47 11.16 4.12 2.34
N VAL A 48 12.38 3.81 1.89
CA VAL A 48 12.82 2.41 1.73
C VAL A 48 12.88 1.69 3.08
N SER A 49 13.32 2.36 4.15
CA SER A 49 13.35 1.75 5.48
C SER A 49 11.96 1.35 5.96
N GLY A 50 10.95 2.22 5.78
CA GLY A 50 9.57 1.89 6.12
C GLY A 50 8.98 0.76 5.28
N VAL A 51 9.29 0.72 3.98
CA VAL A 51 8.86 -0.38 3.09
C VAL A 51 9.49 -1.71 3.55
N LEU A 52 10.79 -1.71 3.86
CA LEU A 52 11.49 -2.91 4.31
C LEU A 52 10.98 -3.42 5.65
N GLU A 53 10.62 -2.53 6.57
CA GLU A 53 10.00 -2.92 7.85
C GLU A 53 8.64 -3.62 7.63
N ALA A 54 7.79 -3.07 6.77
CA ALA A 54 6.50 -3.67 6.43
C ALA A 54 6.64 -5.04 5.73
N LEU A 55 7.61 -5.17 4.82
CA LEU A 55 7.92 -6.45 4.15
C LEU A 55 8.49 -7.46 5.15
N ALA A 56 9.38 -7.05 6.05
CA ALA A 56 9.93 -7.92 7.07
C ALA A 56 8.83 -8.47 7.99
N TYR A 57 7.88 -7.62 8.40
CA TYR A 57 6.70 -8.05 9.16
C TYR A 57 5.88 -9.10 8.39
N SER A 58 5.56 -8.84 7.12
CA SER A 58 4.81 -9.79 6.28
C SER A 58 5.54 -11.12 6.14
N HIS A 59 6.85 -11.10 5.87
CA HIS A 59 7.67 -12.30 5.71
C HIS A 59 7.77 -13.11 7.00
N GLN A 60 7.84 -12.47 8.18
CA GLN A 60 7.82 -13.17 9.47
C GLN A 60 6.51 -13.96 9.70
N HIS A 61 5.42 -13.54 9.05
CA HIS A 61 4.13 -14.23 9.08
C HIS A 61 3.93 -15.17 7.87
N GLY A 62 4.98 -15.41 7.08
CA GLY A 62 4.91 -16.27 5.89
C GLY A 62 4.12 -15.68 4.72
N ILE A 63 3.83 -14.37 4.75
CA ILE A 63 3.09 -13.67 3.71
C ILE A 63 4.10 -12.99 2.78
N VAL A 64 3.96 -13.23 1.47
CA VAL A 64 4.68 -12.50 0.42
C VAL A 64 3.73 -11.46 -0.16
N HIS A 65 4.17 -10.21 -0.30
CA HIS A 65 3.31 -9.12 -0.77
C HIS A 65 2.74 -9.35 -2.17
N ARG A 66 3.59 -9.80 -3.11
CA ARG A 66 3.27 -10.14 -4.51
C ARG A 66 2.85 -9.01 -5.45
N ASP A 67 2.68 -7.78 -4.96
CA ASP A 67 2.65 -6.56 -5.76
C ASP A 67 3.70 -5.56 -5.25
#